data_AF-A0A934HAJ6-F1
#
_entry.id   AF-A0A934HAJ6-F1
#
_cell.length_a   1.000
_cell.length_b   1.000
_cell.length_c   1.000
_cell.angle_alpha   90.00
_cell.angle_beta   90.00
_cell.angle_gamma   90.00
#
_symmetry.space_group_name_H-M   'P 1'
#
loop_
_entity.id
_entity.type
_entity.pdbx_description
1 polymer ?
#
loop_
_entity_poly.entity_id
_entity_poly.type
_entity_poly.pdbx_seq_one_letter_code
_entity_poly.pdbx_strand_id
1 'polypeptide(L)'
;MGPNALPNGLNEKNGPLAQETLEDLVLEYNSLFMAPGPRYVPPYESVYTDAIEIEYGPFQGGAAQEPVREASALLWGESTVAVQRTYAAAGLEVASVGEPPDHLGLELEFMALLCQREAEAWQAKAVERARKQLETEQDFLEAHLLHWLPLFRAKLEANATRPFYRVMAGLAQRFLEVDRGHVEAALEKTNSAMTMDGSACPKCQI
;
A
#
# COMPACT_ATOMS: atom_id res chain seq x y z
N MET A 1 -15.09 -24.18 -4.14
CA MET A 1 -15.13 -22.86 -3.46
C MET A 1 -14.22 -21.94 -4.25
N GLY A 2 -14.74 -20.84 -4.80
CA GLY A 2 -13.93 -19.91 -5.60
C GLY A 2 -13.00 -19.07 -4.70
N PRO A 3 -11.83 -18.64 -5.19
CA PRO A 3 -10.82 -17.90 -4.41
C PRO A 3 -11.22 -16.45 -4.04
N ASN A 4 -12.47 -16.04 -4.24
CA ASN A 4 -12.91 -14.64 -4.20
C ASN A 4 -14.04 -14.36 -3.18
N ALA A 5 -14.26 -15.24 -2.20
CA ALA A 5 -15.20 -14.92 -1.12
C ALA A 5 -14.45 -14.19 0.00
N LEU A 6 -14.73 -12.89 0.19
CA LEU A 6 -14.53 -12.27 1.49
C LEU A 6 -15.26 -13.14 2.53
N PRO A 7 -14.63 -13.49 3.67
CA PRO A 7 -15.30 -14.33 4.66
C PRO A 7 -16.59 -13.63 5.11
N ASN A 8 -17.74 -14.24 4.81
CA ASN A 8 -19.01 -13.93 5.45
C ASN A 8 -18.78 -14.03 6.97
N GLY A 9 -18.85 -12.93 7.71
CA GLY A 9 -18.62 -12.99 9.16
C GLY A 9 -18.37 -11.68 9.91
N LEU A 10 -18.18 -10.54 9.24
CA LEU A 10 -17.86 -9.28 9.95
C LEU A 10 -18.98 -8.77 10.87
N ASN A 11 -20.24 -9.17 10.62
CA ASN A 11 -21.42 -8.72 11.38
C ASN A 11 -22.19 -9.88 12.04
N GLU A 12 -21.58 -11.06 12.14
CA GLU A 12 -22.20 -12.17 12.85
C GLU A 12 -21.93 -12.02 14.35
N LYS A 13 -22.98 -12.10 15.17
CA LYS A 13 -22.88 -12.07 16.65
C LYS A 13 -21.98 -13.18 17.22
N ASN A 14 -21.62 -14.18 16.41
CA ASN A 14 -20.72 -15.28 16.73
C ASN A 14 -19.52 -15.37 15.76
N GLY A 15 -19.26 -14.33 14.98
CA GLY A 15 -18.14 -14.27 14.05
C GLY A 15 -16.79 -14.21 14.79
N PRO A 16 -15.66 -14.39 14.08
CA PRO A 16 -14.33 -14.41 14.70
C PRO A 16 -13.99 -13.12 15.47
N LEU A 17 -14.64 -12.00 15.16
CA LEU A 17 -14.46 -10.71 15.84
C LEU A 17 -15.35 -10.52 17.08
N ALA A 18 -16.32 -11.39 17.32
CA ALA A 18 -17.34 -11.20 18.36
C ALA A 18 -16.81 -11.29 19.80
N GLN A 19 -15.58 -11.78 19.98
CA GLN A 19 -14.92 -11.94 21.29
C GLN A 19 -13.79 -10.94 21.50
N GLU A 20 -13.59 -9.99 20.58
CA GLU A 20 -12.54 -8.98 20.67
C GLU A 20 -12.92 -7.87 21.65
N THR A 21 -12.10 -7.66 22.69
CA THR A 21 -12.22 -6.49 23.57
C THR A 21 -11.27 -5.38 23.13
N LEU A 22 -11.55 -4.13 23.48
CA LEU A 22 -10.63 -3.03 23.17
C LEU A 22 -9.25 -3.23 23.80
N GLU A 23 -9.20 -3.75 25.02
CA GLU A 23 -7.95 -4.04 25.74
C GLU A 23 -7.11 -5.07 24.98
N ASP A 24 -7.74 -6.13 24.48
CA ASP A 24 -7.08 -7.14 23.66
C ASP A 24 -6.49 -6.54 22.37
N LEU A 25 -7.25 -5.68 21.70
CA LEU A 25 -6.82 -5.02 20.47
C LEU A 25 -5.63 -4.10 20.72
N VAL A 26 -5.63 -3.33 21.81
CA VAL A 26 -4.51 -2.44 22.17
C VAL A 26 -3.25 -3.25 22.49
N LEU A 27 -3.37 -4.36 23.23
CA LEU A 27 -2.23 -5.22 23.54
C LEU A 27 -1.65 -5.89 22.29
N GLU A 28 -2.52 -6.34 21.38
CA GLU A 28 -2.09 -6.91 20.13
C GLU A 28 -1.46 -5.86 19.19
N TYR A 29 -2.06 -4.67 19.08
CA TYR A 29 -1.49 -3.55 18.33
C TYR A 29 -0.06 -3.23 18.78
N ASN A 30 0.14 -3.10 20.09
CA ASN A 30 1.46 -2.78 20.65
C ASN A 30 2.49 -3.88 20.34
N SER A 31 2.06 -5.15 20.37
CA SER A 31 2.91 -6.30 20.07
C SER A 31 3.25 -6.43 18.59
N LEU A 32 2.34 -6.03 17.70
CA LEU A 32 2.48 -6.15 16.26
C LEU A 32 3.21 -4.95 15.65
N PHE A 33 2.92 -3.72 16.08
CA PHE A 33 3.30 -2.52 15.33
C PHE A 33 4.15 -1.50 16.09
N MET A 34 4.22 -1.57 17.43
CA MET A 34 4.91 -0.54 18.23
C MET A 34 6.23 -1.02 18.83
N ALA A 35 6.25 -2.18 19.46
CA ALA A 35 7.42 -2.66 20.21
C ALA A 35 8.14 -3.78 19.43
N PRO A 36 9.42 -3.60 19.07
CA PRO A 36 10.22 -4.67 18.49
C PRO A 36 10.25 -5.88 19.43
N GLY A 37 9.82 -7.01 18.92
CA GLY A 37 9.65 -8.25 19.67
C GLY A 37 9.37 -9.42 18.74
N PRO A 38 9.17 -10.64 19.26
CA PRO A 38 9.05 -11.85 18.45
C PRO A 38 7.84 -11.86 17.49
N ARG A 39 6.86 -10.98 17.70
CA ARG A 39 5.67 -10.85 16.86
C ARG A 39 5.63 -9.55 16.07
N TYR A 40 6.71 -8.78 16.07
CA TYR A 40 6.72 -7.46 15.43
C TYR A 40 6.60 -7.61 13.90
N VAL A 41 5.64 -6.88 13.34
CA VAL A 41 5.31 -6.79 11.92
C VAL A 41 5.45 -5.32 11.51
N PRO A 42 6.62 -4.90 11.01
CA PRO A 42 6.86 -3.51 10.67
C PRO A 42 5.89 -3.08 9.56
N PRO A 43 5.15 -1.97 9.70
CA PRO A 43 4.20 -1.48 8.70
C PRO A 43 4.85 -0.55 7.65
N TYR A 44 6.04 -0.89 7.17
CA TYR A 44 6.83 -0.06 6.24
C TYR A 44 7.17 -0.81 4.96
N GLU A 45 7.00 -0.22 3.78
CA GLU A 45 7.32 -0.83 2.48
C GLU A 45 8.76 -1.34 2.43
N SER A 46 9.72 -0.47 2.76
CA SER A 46 11.17 -0.76 2.68
C SER A 46 11.60 -2.01 3.42
N VAL A 47 10.90 -2.39 4.50
CA VAL A 47 11.18 -3.63 5.24
C VAL A 47 10.94 -4.89 4.40
N TYR A 48 10.03 -4.83 3.44
CA TYR A 48 9.63 -5.98 2.61
C TYR A 48 10.26 -5.96 1.22
N THR A 49 10.56 -4.77 0.70
CA THR A 49 11.04 -4.60 -0.68
C THR A 49 12.55 -4.42 -0.75
N ASP A 50 13.16 -3.84 0.28
CA ASP A 50 14.55 -3.41 0.22
C ASP A 50 15.40 -4.40 1.01
N ALA A 51 16.03 -5.33 0.27
CA ALA A 51 16.97 -6.28 0.84
C ALA A 51 18.38 -5.72 0.79
N ILE A 52 19.08 -5.70 1.94
CA ILE A 52 20.54 -5.65 1.96
C ILE A 52 21.06 -7.04 2.34
N GLU A 53 21.83 -7.65 1.43
CA GLU A 53 22.71 -8.76 1.80
C GLU A 53 23.86 -8.16 2.62
N ILE A 54 23.81 -8.31 3.95
CA ILE A 54 24.96 -7.99 4.78
C ILE A 54 25.92 -9.16 4.70
N GLU A 55 27.00 -8.99 3.94
CA GLU A 55 28.12 -9.94 3.95
C GLU A 55 28.97 -9.70 5.20
N TYR A 56 28.79 -10.55 6.22
CA TYR A 56 29.70 -10.59 7.35
C TYR A 56 31.01 -11.27 6.91
N GLY A 57 32.06 -10.46 6.69
CA GLY A 57 33.42 -10.99 6.56
C GLY A 57 33.87 -11.69 7.86
N PRO A 58 34.81 -12.65 7.80
CA PRO A 58 35.23 -13.39 8.98
C PRO A 58 35.76 -12.43 10.06
N PHE A 59 35.22 -12.56 11.27
CA PHE A 59 35.75 -11.88 12.45
C PHE A 59 37.23 -12.25 12.61
N GLN A 60 38.15 -11.27 12.69
CA GLN A 60 39.58 -11.53 12.78
C GLN A 60 39.87 -12.49 13.95
N GLY A 61 40.19 -13.75 13.62
CA GLY A 61 40.55 -14.81 14.58
C GLY A 61 39.60 -16.01 14.67
N GLY A 62 38.47 -16.03 13.97
CA GLY A 62 37.56 -17.18 13.89
C GLY A 62 37.80 -18.05 12.66
N ALA A 63 37.60 -19.37 12.79
CA ALA A 63 37.66 -20.31 11.67
C ALA A 63 36.70 -19.88 10.54
N ALA A 64 37.09 -20.12 9.28
CA ALA A 64 36.27 -19.82 8.11
C ALA A 64 34.88 -20.47 8.21
N GLN A 65 33.90 -19.69 8.62
CA GLN A 65 32.49 -20.00 8.40
C GLN A 65 32.08 -19.37 7.08
N GLU A 66 31.33 -20.12 6.27
CA GLU A 66 30.64 -19.60 5.09
C GLU A 66 29.89 -18.31 5.47
N PRO A 67 29.86 -17.28 4.60
CA PRO A 67 29.19 -16.03 4.90
C PRO A 67 27.73 -16.29 5.25
N VAL A 68 27.34 -15.90 6.46
CA VAL A 68 25.92 -15.91 6.87
C VAL A 68 25.24 -14.77 6.12
N ARG A 69 24.41 -15.12 5.13
CA ARG A 69 23.55 -14.15 4.44
C ARG A 69 22.32 -13.89 5.29
N GLU A 70 22.33 -12.77 6.01
CA GLU A 70 21.17 -12.31 6.76
C GLU A 70 20.59 -11.09 6.04
N ALA A 71 19.38 -11.24 5.49
CA ALA A 71 18.64 -10.12 4.91
C ALA A 71 18.12 -9.27 6.07
N SER A 72 18.76 -8.13 6.31
CA SER A 72 18.26 -7.16 7.28
C SER A 72 17.21 -6.29 6.59
N ALA A 73 15.99 -6.31 7.12
CA ALA A 73 14.96 -5.35 6.73
C ALA A 73 15.35 -3.96 7.22
N LEU A 74 15.41 -2.97 6.33
CA LEU A 74 15.82 -1.61 6.65
C LEU A 74 14.65 -0.65 6.51
N LEU A 75 14.59 0.32 7.42
CA LEU A 75 13.81 1.52 7.23
C LEU A 75 14.62 2.52 6.40
N TRP A 76 13.96 3.40 5.66
CA TRP A 76 14.59 4.44 4.84
C TRP A 76 15.41 3.89 3.66
N GLY A 77 14.90 2.83 3.02
CA GLY A 77 15.54 2.26 1.83
C GLY A 77 15.17 2.99 0.52
N GLU A 78 15.41 2.34 -0.61
CA GLU A 78 15.14 2.89 -1.95
C GLU A 78 13.64 3.13 -2.18
N SER A 79 12.77 2.23 -1.69
CA SER A 79 11.32 2.41 -1.82
C SER A 79 10.82 3.60 -1.02
N THR A 80 11.36 3.84 0.18
CA THR A 80 11.06 5.04 0.98
C THR A 80 11.38 6.32 0.20
N VAL A 81 12.50 6.37 -0.52
CA VAL A 81 12.88 7.51 -1.36
C VAL A 81 11.93 7.65 -2.56
N ALA A 82 11.49 6.54 -3.15
CA ALA A 82 10.53 6.55 -4.25
C ALA A 82 9.17 7.13 -3.79
N VAL A 83 8.64 6.70 -2.64
CA VAL A 83 7.41 7.24 -2.03
C VAL A 83 7.55 8.74 -1.76
N GLN A 84 8.68 9.19 -1.19
CA GLN A 84 8.96 10.62 -0.98
C GLN A 84 8.89 11.45 -2.26
N ARG A 85 9.45 10.93 -3.36
CA ARG A 85 9.42 11.62 -4.65
C ARG A 85 8.01 11.74 -5.19
N THR A 86 7.19 10.70 -5.02
CA THR A 86 5.77 10.74 -5.43
C THR A 86 4.99 11.78 -4.61
N TYR A 87 5.19 11.82 -3.28
CA TYR A 87 4.58 12.84 -2.42
C TYR A 87 5.00 14.26 -2.85
N ALA A 88 6.30 14.47 -3.07
CA ALA A 88 6.84 15.76 -3.51
C ALA A 88 6.29 16.17 -4.90
N ALA A 89 6.17 15.23 -5.84
CA ALA A 89 5.57 15.47 -7.16
C ALA A 89 4.09 15.86 -7.08
N ALA A 90 3.39 15.38 -6.05
CA ALA A 90 2.02 15.76 -5.71
C ALA A 90 1.92 17.07 -4.89
N GLY A 91 3.05 17.75 -4.64
CA GLY A 91 3.11 19.01 -3.91
C GLY A 91 2.95 18.86 -2.40
N LEU A 92 3.20 17.68 -1.84
CA LEU A 92 3.23 17.46 -0.40
C LEU A 92 4.64 17.67 0.15
N GLU A 93 4.75 18.39 1.26
CA GLU A 93 5.95 18.41 2.07
C GLU A 93 5.87 17.29 3.10
N VAL A 94 6.77 16.31 2.98
CA VAL A 94 6.90 15.26 3.98
C VAL A 94 7.55 15.88 5.21
N ALA A 95 6.76 16.20 6.23
CA ALA A 95 7.30 16.63 7.52
C ALA A 95 8.12 15.47 8.10
N SER A 96 9.45 15.59 8.05
CA SER A 96 10.41 14.52 8.37
C SER A 96 10.52 14.20 9.88
N VAL A 97 9.47 14.45 10.67
CA VAL A 97 9.52 14.30 12.12
C VAL A 97 8.83 13.01 12.52
N GLY A 98 9.60 11.92 12.52
CA GLY A 98 9.33 10.73 13.33
C GLY A 98 9.03 9.44 12.57
N GLU A 99 8.25 9.49 11.48
CA GLU A 99 7.78 8.28 10.78
C GLU A 99 8.25 8.27 9.31
N PRO A 100 8.86 7.17 8.83
CA PRO A 100 9.15 6.97 7.42
C PRO A 100 7.88 7.14 6.54
N PRO A 101 7.98 7.83 5.39
CA PRO A 101 6.83 8.14 4.52
C PRO A 101 6.20 6.93 3.83
N ASP A 102 6.93 5.81 3.81
CA ASP A 102 6.49 4.49 3.33
C ASP A 102 5.80 3.67 4.44
N HIS A 103 5.32 4.34 5.49
CA HIS A 103 4.41 3.75 6.45
C HIS A 103 3.05 3.49 5.79
N LEU A 104 2.48 2.30 5.96
CA LEU A 104 1.19 1.90 5.35
C LEU A 104 0.07 2.94 5.57
N GLY A 105 0.00 3.51 6.78
CA GLY A 105 -1.00 4.54 7.09
C GLY A 105 -0.84 5.81 6.25
N LEU A 106 0.41 6.23 5.99
CA LEU A 106 0.72 7.42 5.20
C LEU A 106 0.48 7.17 3.70
N GLU A 107 0.83 5.99 3.20
CA GLU A 107 0.55 5.60 1.81
C GLU A 107 -0.97 5.57 1.53
N LEU A 108 -1.76 5.06 2.48
CA LEU A 108 -3.23 5.09 2.40
C LEU A 108 -3.81 6.51 2.48
N GLU A 109 -3.24 7.37 3.33
CA GLU A 109 -3.62 8.79 3.40
C GLU A 109 -3.31 9.52 2.09
N PHE A 110 -2.18 9.19 1.45
CA PHE A 110 -1.84 9.73 0.14
C PHE A 110 -2.84 9.30 -0.94
N MET A 111 -3.24 8.03 -0.98
CA MET A 111 -4.31 7.56 -1.88
C MET A 111 -5.61 8.34 -1.65
N ALA A 112 -6.01 8.54 -0.40
CA ALA A 112 -7.22 9.31 -0.08
C ALA A 112 -7.15 10.76 -0.60
N LEU A 113 -5.99 11.40 -0.53
CA LEU A 113 -5.77 12.73 -1.10
C LEU A 113 -5.88 12.73 -2.64
N LEU A 114 -5.31 11.73 -3.32
CA LEU A 114 -5.40 11.62 -4.77
C LEU A 114 -6.87 11.49 -5.21
N CYS A 115 -7.62 10.57 -4.59
CA CYS A 115 -9.05 10.39 -4.90
C CYS A 115 -9.86 11.66 -4.62
N GLN A 116 -9.52 12.43 -3.58
CA GLN A 116 -10.16 13.72 -3.32
C GLN A 116 -9.91 14.71 -4.48
N ARG A 117 -8.65 14.83 -4.92
CA ARG A 117 -8.26 15.72 -6.03
C ARG A 117 -8.84 15.28 -7.35
N GLU A 118 -8.97 13.97 -7.56
CA GLU A 118 -9.64 13.36 -8.71
C GLU A 118 -11.12 13.79 -8.73
N ALA A 119 -11.84 13.59 -7.62
CA ALA A 119 -13.23 13.97 -7.48
C ALA A 119 -13.46 15.48 -7.71
N GLU A 120 -12.59 16.33 -7.15
CA GLU A 120 -12.62 17.78 -7.39
C GLU A 120 -12.40 18.14 -8.87
N ALA A 121 -11.46 17.46 -9.54
CA ALA A 121 -11.21 17.66 -10.97
C ALA A 121 -12.42 17.25 -11.83
N TRP A 122 -13.08 16.14 -11.48
CA TRP A 122 -14.33 15.73 -12.13
C TRP A 122 -15.46 16.73 -11.95
N GLN A 123 -15.66 17.23 -10.72
CA GLN A 123 -16.66 18.26 -10.43
C GLN A 123 -16.39 19.55 -11.22
N ALA A 124 -15.13 19.93 -11.37
CA ALA A 124 -14.70 21.07 -12.17
C ALA A 124 -14.71 20.82 -13.69
N LYS A 125 -15.09 19.61 -14.14
CA LYS A 125 -15.00 19.15 -15.54
C LYS A 125 -13.60 19.30 -16.15
N ALA A 126 -12.56 19.26 -15.31
CA ALA A 126 -11.17 19.35 -15.70
C ALA A 126 -10.62 17.97 -16.05
N VAL A 127 -11.06 17.41 -17.18
CA VAL A 127 -10.83 16.01 -17.58
C VAL A 127 -9.34 15.62 -17.55
N GLU A 128 -8.45 16.45 -18.11
CA GLU A 128 -7.00 16.19 -18.09
C GLU A 128 -6.42 16.14 -16.68
N ARG A 129 -6.94 16.97 -15.77
CA ARG A 129 -6.49 16.95 -14.37
C ARG A 129 -6.95 15.68 -13.68
N ALA A 130 -8.20 15.27 -13.91
CA ALA A 130 -8.74 14.03 -13.35
C ALA A 130 -7.99 12.81 -13.87
N ARG A 131 -7.75 12.75 -15.19
CA ARG A 131 -6.92 11.72 -15.84
C ARG A 131 -5.54 11.62 -15.19
N LYS A 132 -4.88 12.75 -14.95
CA LYS A 132 -3.56 12.78 -14.29
C LYS A 132 -3.61 12.26 -12.85
N GLN A 133 -4.68 12.53 -12.09
CA GLN A 133 -4.83 11.95 -10.75
C GLN A 133 -4.98 10.43 -10.85
N LEU A 134 -5.87 9.95 -11.73
CA LEU A 134 -6.05 8.52 -11.97
C LEU A 134 -4.75 7.80 -12.39
N GLU A 135 -3.94 8.40 -13.27
CA GLU A 135 -2.61 7.85 -13.62
C GLU A 135 -1.71 7.73 -12.39
N THR A 136 -1.71 8.76 -11.54
CA THR A 136 -0.91 8.77 -10.30
C THR A 136 -1.42 7.74 -9.29
N GLU A 137 -2.73 7.57 -9.16
CA GLU A 137 -3.37 6.54 -8.33
C GLU A 137 -3.01 5.14 -8.81
N GLN A 138 -3.10 4.89 -10.12
CA GLN A 138 -2.72 3.60 -10.70
C GLN A 138 -1.24 3.28 -10.42
N ASP A 139 -0.35 4.21 -10.78
CA ASP A 139 1.09 4.04 -10.60
C ASP A 139 1.42 3.78 -9.13
N PHE A 140 0.81 4.52 -8.20
CA PHE A 140 1.08 4.36 -6.78
C PHE A 140 0.53 3.05 -6.22
N LEU A 141 -0.68 2.65 -6.62
CA LEU A 141 -1.25 1.35 -6.25
C LEU A 141 -0.37 0.20 -6.72
N GLU A 142 0.11 0.23 -7.96
CA GLU A 142 0.87 -0.86 -8.56
C GLU A 142 2.33 -0.93 -8.10
N ALA A 143 2.99 0.22 -8.01
CA ALA A 143 4.41 0.29 -7.65
C ALA A 143 4.66 0.15 -6.15
N HIS A 144 3.70 0.59 -5.32
CA HIS A 144 3.84 0.61 -3.85
C HIS A 144 2.81 -0.32 -3.20
N LEU A 145 1.61 0.17 -2.88
CA LEU A 145 0.66 -0.52 -2.00
C LEU A 145 0.39 -1.99 -2.37
N LEU A 146 0.13 -2.32 -3.63
CA LEU A 146 -0.15 -3.70 -4.06
C LEU A 146 1.11 -4.53 -4.28
N HIS A 147 2.29 -3.92 -4.32
CA HIS A 147 3.57 -4.60 -4.44
C HIS A 147 3.96 -5.29 -3.12
N TRP A 148 3.88 -4.58 -1.99
CA TRP A 148 4.41 -5.06 -0.71
C TRP A 148 3.33 -5.52 0.29
N LEU A 149 2.09 -5.02 0.19
CA LEU A 149 1.03 -5.36 1.12
C LEU A 149 0.71 -6.88 1.22
N PRO A 150 0.81 -7.69 0.13
CA PRO A 150 0.66 -9.14 0.25
C PRO A 150 1.71 -9.79 1.18
N LEU A 151 2.95 -9.28 1.18
CA LEU A 151 4.03 -9.75 2.06
C LEU A 151 3.79 -9.32 3.51
N PHE A 152 3.38 -8.07 3.72
CA PHE A 152 2.95 -7.58 5.03
C PHE A 152 1.79 -8.40 5.59
N ARG A 153 0.77 -8.67 4.78
CA ARG A 153 -0.38 -9.51 5.16
C ARG A 153 0.06 -10.91 5.55
N ALA A 154 0.93 -11.55 4.78
CA ALA A 154 1.45 -12.89 5.10
C ALA A 154 2.21 -12.90 6.44
N LYS A 155 3.04 -11.87 6.69
CA LYS A 155 3.75 -11.72 7.97
C LYS A 155 2.78 -11.47 9.13
N LEU A 156 1.74 -10.68 8.91
CA LEU A 156 0.68 -10.44 9.89
C LEU A 156 -0.12 -11.72 10.19
N GLU A 157 -0.44 -12.53 9.18
CA GLU A 157 -1.12 -13.82 9.37
C GLU A 157 -0.32 -14.80 10.22
N ALA A 158 1.00 -14.81 10.06
CA ALA A 158 1.90 -15.67 10.82
C ALA A 158 2.11 -15.21 12.28
N ASN A 159 2.03 -13.89 12.54
CA ASN A 159 2.42 -13.32 13.85
C ASN A 159 1.24 -12.88 14.72
N ALA A 160 0.11 -12.52 14.12
CA ALA A 160 -1.08 -12.11 14.86
C ALA A 160 -1.72 -13.33 15.55
N THR A 161 -2.03 -13.16 16.83
CA THR A 161 -2.65 -14.19 17.66
C THR A 161 -4.15 -14.14 17.63
N ARG A 162 -4.72 -12.99 17.25
CA ARG A 162 -6.16 -12.76 17.22
C ARG A 162 -6.60 -12.40 15.80
N PRO A 163 -7.89 -12.58 15.47
CA PRO A 163 -8.38 -12.42 14.10
C PRO A 163 -8.41 -10.97 13.61
N PHE A 164 -8.60 -9.97 14.48
CA PHE A 164 -8.89 -8.59 14.05
C PHE A 164 -7.92 -8.04 13.00
N TYR A 165 -6.62 -7.95 13.33
CA TYR A 165 -5.64 -7.34 12.42
C TYR A 165 -5.40 -8.16 11.14
N ARG A 166 -5.54 -9.51 11.21
CA ARG A 166 -5.49 -10.38 10.02
C ARG A 166 -6.64 -10.09 9.07
N VAL A 167 -7.84 -9.95 9.62
CA VAL A 167 -9.04 -9.60 8.86
C VAL A 167 -8.90 -8.19 8.26
N MET A 168 -8.40 -7.22 9.03
CA MET A 168 -8.19 -5.86 8.53
C MET A 168 -7.17 -5.79 7.39
N ALA A 169 -6.04 -6.50 7.48
CA ALA A 169 -5.09 -6.56 6.37
C ALA A 169 -5.66 -7.25 5.13
N GLY A 170 -6.45 -8.32 5.31
CA GLY A 170 -7.17 -8.96 4.20
C GLY A 170 -8.20 -8.04 3.55
N LEU A 171 -8.93 -7.27 4.36
CA LEU A 171 -9.88 -6.28 3.87
C LEU A 171 -9.17 -5.15 3.11
N ALA A 172 -8.08 -4.61 3.66
CA ALA A 172 -7.30 -3.56 3.02
C ALA A 172 -6.74 -4.02 1.67
N GLN A 173 -6.09 -5.20 1.60
CA GLN A 173 -5.59 -5.72 0.33
C GLN A 173 -6.71 -5.90 -0.67
N ARG A 174 -7.84 -6.50 -0.26
CA ARG A 174 -8.96 -6.74 -1.18
C ARG A 174 -9.59 -5.42 -1.66
N PHE A 175 -9.70 -4.44 -0.78
CA PHE A 175 -10.20 -3.11 -1.12
C PHE A 175 -9.31 -2.48 -2.20
N LEU A 176 -7.99 -2.46 -2.01
CA LEU A 176 -7.05 -1.87 -2.96
C LEU A 176 -7.01 -2.61 -4.30
N GLU A 177 -7.18 -3.93 -4.33
CA GLU A 177 -7.32 -4.70 -5.57
C GLU A 177 -8.57 -4.31 -6.37
N VAL A 178 -9.69 -4.06 -5.67
CA VAL A 178 -10.94 -3.58 -6.30
C VAL A 178 -10.76 -2.14 -6.78
N ASP A 179 -10.11 -1.31 -5.97
CA ASP A 179 -9.85 0.09 -6.27
C ASP A 179 -8.99 0.25 -7.54
N ARG A 180 -7.91 -0.54 -7.67
CA ARG A 180 -7.11 -0.60 -8.90
C ARG A 180 -7.99 -0.89 -10.13
N GLY A 181 -8.91 -1.85 -10.03
CA GLY A 181 -9.84 -2.16 -11.11
C GLY A 181 -10.82 -1.02 -11.45
N HIS A 182 -11.21 -0.20 -10.46
CA HIS A 182 -11.99 1.02 -10.70
C HIS A 182 -11.17 2.10 -11.40
N VAL A 183 -9.93 2.32 -10.96
CA VAL A 183 -8.99 3.29 -11.57
C VAL A 183 -8.69 2.92 -13.03
N GLU A 184 -8.35 1.66 -13.30
CA GLU A 184 -8.13 1.12 -14.66
C GLU A 184 -9.35 1.40 -15.57
N ALA A 185 -10.55 1.04 -15.10
CA ALA A 185 -11.77 1.24 -15.86
C ALA A 185 -12.11 2.74 -16.07
N ALA A 186 -11.77 3.60 -15.13
CA ALA A 186 -11.95 5.05 -15.25
C ALA A 186 -10.98 5.66 -16.27
N LEU A 187 -9.70 5.23 -16.27
CA LEU A 187 -8.70 5.63 -17.25
C LEU A 187 -9.09 5.22 -18.67
N GLU A 188 -9.52 3.97 -18.88
CA GLU A 188 -9.97 3.48 -20.18
C GLU A 188 -11.12 4.32 -20.76
N LYS A 189 -12.13 4.63 -19.93
CA LYS A 189 -13.26 5.47 -20.31
C LYS A 189 -12.82 6.90 -20.64
N THR A 190 -11.93 7.46 -19.82
CA THR A 190 -11.42 8.82 -19.99
C THR A 190 -10.64 8.96 -21.30
N ASN A 191 -9.71 8.03 -21.55
CA ASN A 191 -8.93 7.98 -22.79
C ASN A 191 -9.83 7.82 -24.01
N SER A 192 -10.82 6.92 -23.95
CA SER A 192 -11.78 6.71 -25.04
C SER A 192 -12.57 7.98 -25.37
N ALA A 193 -13.07 8.69 -24.36
CA ALA A 193 -13.82 9.93 -24.54
C ALA A 193 -12.98 11.05 -25.20
N MET A 194 -11.70 11.14 -24.84
CA MET A 194 -10.78 12.14 -25.39
C MET A 194 -10.39 11.86 -26.84
N THR A 195 -10.32 10.58 -27.26
CA THR A 195 -10.06 10.25 -28.68
C THR A 195 -11.22 10.61 -29.62
N MET A 196 -12.46 10.71 -29.14
CA MET A 196 -13.62 11.06 -29.98
C MET A 196 -13.77 12.57 -30.23
N ASP A 197 -13.25 13.42 -29.34
CA ASP A 197 -13.24 14.89 -29.50
C ASP A 197 -12.16 15.37 -30.49
N GLY A 198 -11.11 14.57 -30.71
CA GLY A 198 -10.01 14.88 -31.63
C GLY A 198 -10.32 14.65 -33.13
N SER A 199 -11.45 14.04 -33.48
CA SER A 199 -11.83 13.81 -34.88
C SER A 199 -12.57 15.06 -35.41
N ALA A 200 -11.83 15.96 -36.06
CA ALA A 200 -12.43 16.97 -36.92
C ALA A 200 -13.30 16.27 -37.96
N CYS A 201 -14.62 16.51 -37.91
CA CYS A 201 -15.57 16.02 -38.89
C CYS A 201 -15.12 16.44 -40.31
N PRO A 202 -14.76 15.51 -41.21
CA PRO A 202 -14.30 15.85 -42.56
C PRO A 202 -15.40 16.38 -43.48
N LYS A 203 -16.65 16.50 -42.98
CA LYS A 203 -17.84 16.81 -43.81
C LYS A 203 -18.43 18.20 -43.57
N CYS A 204 -17.80 19.04 -42.75
CA CYS A 204 -18.17 20.46 -42.62
C CYS A 204 -17.22 21.35 -43.43
N GLN A 205 -17.00 21.01 -44.69
CA GLN A 205 -16.56 21.93 -45.73
C GLN A 205 -17.30 21.52 -47.00
N ILE A 206 -18.45 22.17 -47.25
CA ILE A 206 -19.08 22.56 -48.53
C ILE A 206 -20.36 23.30 -48.15
#